data_AF-A0A0Q3H8L2-F1
#
_entry.id   AF-A0A0Q3H8L2-F1
#
_cell.length_a   1.000
_cell.length_b   1.000
_cell.length_c   1.000
_cell.angle_alpha   90.00
_cell.angle_beta   90.00
_cell.angle_gamma   90.00
#
_symmetry.space_group_name_H-M   'P 1'
#
loop_
_entity.id
_entity.type
_entity.pdbx_description
1 polymer ?
#
loop_
_entity_poly.entity_id
_entity_poly.type
_entity_poly.pdbx_seq_one_letter_code
_entity_poly.pdbx_strand_id
1 'polypeptide(L)'
;MQELSTKHTIEMVSCTPQYSKIQRVYHLFVFCVHPFWLQLMYFVSTSLLGFLILKALPMKTSLVPRPRDLDLIFTSVSATTVSSMVALEMESFSNSQLLLLTLLMLLGGEVFTSILGLHFTYTKSKKEQPSSQELISSTTPMDDDTHSQTEHGFKNLQRYDQFGGSLARILLFIVLGYHIMVHLAGYTLILVYLSVASGARAVLVGKGISTHTFSIFTVISTFANCGFVPTNEGMISFRSFPGLLLLVMPHVLLGNTLFPVFLRLAIWALHKVTKRSELSELLRIERSSYGYEYDHLLPSRNTWFLALTVAAFVLLQLVLFCAMEWSSDGLRGLTAPQKLVAALFMSVNTRHAGEMVVDLSALSSAVVVLYVVMMYVPTTLHYVSTDS
;
A
#
# COMPACT_ATOMS: atom_id res chain seq x y z
N MET A 1 43.72 59.97 24.17
CA MET A 1 42.33 59.53 23.88
C MET A 1 42.26 59.19 22.41
N GLN A 2 42.40 57.92 22.07
CA GLN A 2 42.19 57.42 20.72
C GLN A 2 41.80 55.93 20.86
N GLU A 3 40.60 55.61 20.39
CA GLU A 3 39.97 54.29 20.44
C GLU A 3 40.81 53.25 19.68
N LEU A 4 41.06 52.09 20.31
CA LEU A 4 41.46 50.88 19.60
C LEU A 4 40.24 49.97 19.49
N SER A 5 39.54 50.08 18.36
CA SER A 5 38.50 49.14 17.94
C SER A 5 39.18 47.87 17.42
N THR A 6 39.21 46.80 18.23
CA THR A 6 39.67 45.49 17.80
C THR A 6 38.49 44.73 17.20
N LYS A 7 38.38 44.74 15.86
CA LYS A 7 37.49 43.84 15.11
C LYS A 7 37.94 42.40 15.30
N HIS A 8 37.19 41.60 16.05
CA HIS A 8 37.23 40.14 15.92
C HIS A 8 36.26 39.71 14.82
N THR A 9 36.82 39.45 13.64
CA THR A 9 36.13 38.74 12.56
C THR A 9 36.02 37.27 12.96
N ILE A 10 34.81 36.83 13.30
CA ILE A 10 34.49 35.40 13.42
C ILE A 10 34.44 34.86 11.98
N GLU A 11 35.51 34.19 11.55
CA GLU A 11 35.44 33.31 10.39
C GLU A 11 34.51 32.14 10.74
N MET A 12 33.26 32.21 10.30
CA MET A 12 32.42 31.03 10.21
C MET A 12 33.01 30.12 9.13
N VAL A 13 33.81 29.13 9.56
CA VAL A 13 34.16 27.98 8.74
C VAL A 13 32.87 27.20 8.48
N SER A 14 32.14 27.59 7.43
CA SER A 14 30.99 26.84 6.95
C SER A 14 31.50 25.56 6.29
N CYS A 15 31.61 24.47 7.05
CA CYS A 15 31.82 23.15 6.46
C CYS A 15 30.50 22.72 5.81
N THR A 16 30.19 23.28 4.64
CA THR A 16 29.06 22.82 3.84
C THR A 16 29.46 21.48 3.21
N PRO A 17 28.77 20.37 3.51
CA PRO A 17 29.00 19.13 2.78
C PRO A 17 28.80 19.40 1.29
N GLN A 18 29.78 18.99 0.49
CA GLN A 18 29.84 19.22 -0.95
C GLN A 18 28.83 18.31 -1.67
N TYR A 19 27.55 18.60 -1.49
CA TYR A 19 26.46 17.96 -2.20
C TYR A 19 26.43 18.44 -3.65
N SER A 20 26.24 17.51 -4.60
CA SER A 20 25.93 17.87 -5.97
C SER A 20 24.66 18.75 -6.01
N LYS A 21 24.50 19.62 -7.02
CA LYS A 21 23.29 20.47 -7.15
C LYS A 21 22.00 19.65 -7.04
N ILE A 22 21.99 18.43 -7.58
CA ILE A 22 20.87 17.49 -7.53
C ILE A 22 20.60 17.02 -6.09
N GLN A 23 21.63 16.67 -5.32
CA GLN A 23 21.47 16.30 -3.92
C GLN A 23 20.99 17.47 -3.05
N ARG A 24 21.41 18.72 -3.33
CA ARG A 24 20.90 19.90 -2.63
C ARG A 24 19.42 20.15 -2.92
N VAL A 25 18.98 20.01 -4.17
CA VAL A 25 17.57 20.16 -4.54
C VAL A 25 16.72 19.06 -3.91
N TYR A 26 17.17 17.80 -3.98
CA TYR A 26 16.50 16.68 -3.31
C TYR A 26 16.39 16.91 -1.80
N HIS A 27 17.45 17.42 -1.18
CA HIS A 27 17.46 17.72 0.26
C HIS A 27 16.49 18.85 0.63
N LEU A 28 16.50 19.96 -0.11
CA LEU A 28 15.59 21.07 0.15
C LEU A 28 14.13 20.63 -0.03
N PHE A 29 13.88 19.82 -1.06
CA PHE A 29 12.55 19.32 -1.38
C PHE A 29 12.02 18.38 -0.29
N VAL A 30 12.81 17.40 0.17
CA VAL A 30 12.36 16.41 1.16
C VAL A 30 12.23 17.02 2.57
N PHE A 31 13.07 17.99 2.94
CA PHE A 31 13.15 18.48 4.33
C PHE A 31 12.43 19.82 4.56
N CYS A 32 12.19 20.64 3.53
CA CYS A 32 11.51 21.94 3.70
C CYS A 32 10.05 21.94 3.20
N VAL A 33 9.64 20.95 2.40
CA VAL A 33 8.27 20.87 1.88
C VAL A 33 7.41 20.04 2.83
N HIS A 34 6.21 20.54 3.14
CA HIS A 34 5.26 19.82 3.99
C HIS A 34 4.91 18.44 3.39
N PRO A 35 4.81 17.35 4.20
CA PRO A 35 4.58 15.99 3.70
C PRO A 35 3.38 15.85 2.75
N PHE A 36 2.32 16.62 2.99
CA PHE A 36 1.15 16.71 2.11
C PHE A 36 1.51 17.05 0.66
N TRP A 37 2.33 18.08 0.44
CA TRP A 37 2.70 18.53 -0.90
C TRP A 37 3.60 17.53 -1.61
N LEU A 38 4.44 16.82 -0.85
CA LEU A 38 5.25 15.72 -1.39
C LEU A 38 4.36 14.59 -1.90
N GLN A 39 3.37 14.18 -1.11
CA GLN A 39 2.41 13.14 -1.51
C GLN A 39 1.56 13.58 -2.71
N LEU A 40 1.05 14.82 -2.71
CA LEU A 40 0.29 15.35 -3.83
C LEU A 40 1.11 15.37 -5.12
N MET A 41 2.34 15.88 -5.06
CA MET A 41 3.25 15.90 -6.20
C MET A 41 3.60 14.50 -6.69
N TYR A 42 3.75 13.53 -5.79
CA TYR A 42 3.97 12.13 -6.13
C TYR A 42 2.80 11.56 -6.96
N PHE A 43 1.57 11.69 -6.50
CA PHE A 43 0.39 11.18 -7.23
C PHE A 43 0.15 11.91 -8.56
N VAL A 44 0.30 13.24 -8.57
CA VAL A 44 0.12 14.04 -9.79
C VAL A 44 1.18 13.69 -10.84
N SER A 45 2.47 13.63 -10.45
CA SER A 45 3.54 13.30 -11.39
C SER A 45 3.46 11.87 -11.90
N THR A 46 3.15 10.90 -11.04
CA THR A 46 2.97 9.49 -11.42
C THR A 46 1.81 9.32 -12.39
N SER A 47 0.67 9.98 -12.13
CA SER A 47 -0.51 9.94 -13.01
C SER A 47 -0.24 10.59 -14.37
N LEU A 48 0.47 11.73 -14.39
CA LEU A 48 0.86 12.41 -15.64
C LEU A 48 1.84 11.56 -16.45
N LEU A 49 2.84 10.95 -15.79
CA LEU A 49 3.79 10.06 -16.45
C LEU A 49 3.08 8.83 -17.02
N GLY A 50 2.18 8.21 -16.25
CA GLY A 50 1.35 7.10 -16.70
C GLY A 50 0.52 7.45 -17.93
N PHE A 51 -0.09 8.64 -17.95
CA PHE A 51 -0.85 9.14 -19.10
C PHE A 51 0.03 9.29 -20.36
N LEU A 52 1.21 9.91 -20.22
CA LEU A 52 2.14 10.11 -21.33
C LEU A 52 2.61 8.77 -21.92
N ILE A 53 2.91 7.79 -21.07
CA ILE A 53 3.32 6.45 -21.52
C ILE A 53 2.13 5.71 -22.16
N LEU A 54 0.93 5.77 -21.58
CA LEU A 54 -0.29 5.18 -22.18
C LEU A 54 -0.57 5.73 -23.57
N LYS A 55 -0.41 7.05 -23.76
CA LYS A 55 -0.57 7.73 -25.05
C LYS A 55 0.50 7.33 -26.07
N ALA A 56 1.73 7.10 -25.61
CA ALA A 56 2.84 6.67 -26.46
C ALA A 56 2.72 5.20 -26.91
N LEU A 57 2.21 4.32 -26.05
CA LEU A 57 2.06 2.90 -26.34
C LEU A 57 0.95 2.62 -27.36
N PRO A 58 1.11 1.60 -28.23
CA PRO A 58 0.06 1.19 -29.16
C PRO A 58 -1.07 0.43 -28.44
N MET A 59 -2.30 0.65 -28.91
CA MET A 59 -3.47 -0.15 -28.54
C MET A 59 -3.34 -1.59 -29.05
N LYS A 60 -4.12 -2.52 -28.50
CA LYS A 60 -4.08 -3.94 -28.86
C LYS A 60 -4.40 -4.21 -30.34
N THR A 61 -5.32 -3.45 -30.90
CA THR A 61 -5.73 -3.59 -32.30
C THR A 61 -5.82 -2.21 -32.95
N SER A 62 -5.21 -2.07 -34.13
CA SER A 62 -5.21 -0.82 -34.92
C SER A 62 -6.58 -0.41 -35.46
N LEU A 63 -7.58 -1.30 -35.36
CA LEU A 63 -8.96 -1.09 -35.78
C LEU A 63 -9.80 -0.31 -34.76
N VAL A 64 -9.35 -0.25 -33.49
CA VAL A 64 -10.04 0.52 -32.45
C VAL A 64 -9.58 1.99 -32.54
N PRO A 65 -10.51 2.95 -32.71
CA PRO A 65 -10.15 4.37 -32.69
C PRO A 65 -9.36 4.70 -31.43
N ARG A 66 -8.31 5.51 -31.58
CA ARG A 66 -7.51 5.92 -30.42
C ARG A 66 -8.43 6.62 -29.40
N PRO A 67 -8.36 6.22 -28.11
CA PRO A 67 -9.14 6.86 -27.05
C PRO A 67 -8.86 8.36 -26.97
N ARG A 68 -9.80 9.13 -26.41
CA ARG A 68 -9.55 10.55 -26.15
C ARG A 68 -8.47 10.68 -25.08
N ASP A 69 -7.69 11.76 -25.16
CA ASP A 69 -6.67 12.06 -24.15
C ASP A 69 -7.27 12.14 -22.73
N LEU A 70 -8.52 12.61 -22.61
CA LEU A 70 -9.27 12.65 -21.34
C LEU A 70 -9.53 11.25 -20.77
N ASP A 71 -9.83 10.26 -21.60
CA ASP A 71 -10.12 8.90 -21.15
C ASP A 71 -8.82 8.22 -20.67
N LEU A 72 -7.70 8.49 -21.34
CA LEU A 72 -6.38 7.98 -20.97
C LEU A 72 -5.86 8.59 -19.67
N ILE A 73 -5.98 9.92 -19.49
CA ILE A 73 -5.56 10.54 -18.23
C ILE A 73 -6.45 10.10 -17.08
N PHE A 74 -7.77 9.97 -17.30
CA PHE A 74 -8.69 9.43 -16.30
C PHE A 74 -8.31 8.01 -15.89
N THR A 75 -8.01 7.14 -16.86
CA THR A 75 -7.58 5.75 -16.59
C THR A 75 -6.24 5.72 -15.83
N SER A 76 -5.29 6.58 -16.20
CA SER A 76 -4.00 6.70 -15.50
C SER A 76 -4.15 7.16 -14.05
N VAL A 77 -4.95 8.21 -13.83
CA VAL A 77 -5.28 8.71 -12.49
C VAL A 77 -5.97 7.61 -11.71
N SER A 78 -6.97 6.94 -12.28
CA SER A 78 -7.71 5.89 -11.59
C SER A 78 -6.83 4.70 -11.18
N ALA A 79 -5.91 4.26 -12.05
CA ALA A 79 -4.94 3.23 -11.72
C ALA A 79 -4.01 3.68 -10.59
N THR A 80 -3.51 4.91 -10.66
CA THR A 80 -2.57 5.47 -9.67
C THR A 80 -3.26 5.72 -8.32
N THR A 81 -4.53 6.14 -8.31
CA THR A 81 -5.31 6.33 -7.08
C THR A 81 -6.01 5.06 -6.63
N VAL A 82 -5.83 3.95 -7.34
CA VAL A 82 -6.35 2.64 -6.96
C VAL A 82 -7.89 2.65 -6.82
N SER A 83 -8.59 3.38 -7.70
CA SER A 83 -10.04 3.60 -7.60
C SER A 83 -10.88 2.72 -8.52
N SER A 84 -10.25 1.99 -9.44
CA SER A 84 -10.85 1.16 -10.49
C SER A 84 -11.98 1.76 -11.34
N MET A 85 -12.02 3.08 -11.49
CA MET A 85 -12.96 3.72 -12.42
C MET A 85 -12.44 3.62 -13.85
N VAL A 86 -13.21 2.94 -14.69
CA VAL A 86 -12.85 2.64 -16.08
C VAL A 86 -13.60 3.55 -17.05
N ALA A 87 -12.89 4.30 -17.90
CA ALA A 87 -13.48 5.00 -19.04
C ALA A 87 -13.39 4.20 -20.36
N LEU A 88 -12.53 3.18 -20.40
CA LEU A 88 -12.18 2.43 -21.61
C LEU A 88 -12.23 0.93 -21.35
N GLU A 89 -12.78 0.16 -22.27
CA GLU A 89 -12.76 -1.30 -22.20
C GLU A 89 -11.35 -1.84 -21.93
N MET A 90 -11.21 -2.63 -20.86
CA MET A 90 -9.93 -3.22 -20.45
C MET A 90 -9.31 -4.11 -21.53
N GLU A 91 -10.14 -4.77 -22.33
CA GLU A 91 -9.70 -5.65 -23.43
C GLU A 91 -9.15 -4.89 -24.64
N SER A 92 -9.38 -3.57 -24.72
CA SER A 92 -8.82 -2.71 -25.77
C SER A 92 -7.33 -2.42 -25.58
N PHE A 93 -6.85 -2.48 -24.32
CA PHE A 93 -5.45 -2.23 -23.98
C PHE A 93 -4.54 -3.37 -24.44
N SER A 94 -3.35 -3.01 -24.93
CA SER A 94 -2.30 -3.98 -25.22
C SER A 94 -1.70 -4.55 -23.93
N ASN A 95 -1.01 -5.70 -24.01
CA ASN A 95 -0.33 -6.28 -22.83
C ASN A 95 0.66 -5.29 -22.18
N SER A 96 1.31 -4.45 -22.97
CA SER A 96 2.23 -3.42 -22.46
C SER A 96 1.50 -2.31 -21.70
N GLN A 97 0.32 -1.90 -22.17
CA GLN A 97 -0.51 -0.92 -21.47
C GLN A 97 -1.08 -1.51 -20.19
N LEU A 98 -1.55 -2.77 -20.20
CA LEU A 98 -1.99 -3.46 -18.99
C LEU A 98 -0.87 -3.59 -17.96
N LEU A 99 0.36 -3.90 -18.39
CA LEU A 99 1.52 -3.95 -17.49
C LEU A 99 1.86 -2.55 -16.93
N LEU A 100 1.70 -1.49 -17.72
CA LEU A 100 1.86 -0.12 -17.23
C LEU A 100 0.80 0.23 -16.18
N LEU A 101 -0.48 -0.07 -16.44
CA LEU A 101 -1.55 0.11 -15.44
C LEU A 101 -1.25 -0.69 -14.17
N THR A 102 -0.70 -1.90 -14.33
CA THR A 102 -0.24 -2.73 -13.21
C THR A 102 0.84 -2.03 -12.39
N LEU A 103 1.83 -1.41 -13.05
CA LEU A 103 2.85 -0.62 -12.38
C LEU A 103 2.25 0.59 -11.65
N LEU A 104 1.29 1.31 -12.27
CA LEU A 104 0.64 2.45 -11.64
C LEU A 104 -0.15 2.04 -10.39
N MET A 105 -0.89 0.92 -10.44
CA MET A 105 -1.60 0.37 -9.27
C MET A 105 -0.63 -0.04 -8.16
N LEU A 106 0.51 -0.64 -8.52
CA LEU A 106 1.56 -1.00 -7.56
C LEU A 106 2.12 0.24 -6.85
N LEU A 107 2.47 1.28 -7.62
CA LEU A 107 3.01 2.54 -7.10
C LEU A 107 1.97 3.29 -6.25
N GLY A 108 0.71 3.27 -6.69
CA GLY A 108 -0.43 3.90 -6.01
C GLY A 108 -0.88 3.22 -4.72
N GLY A 109 -0.54 1.94 -4.55
CA GLY A 109 -1.00 1.12 -3.43
C GLY A 109 -0.57 1.67 -2.06
N GLU A 110 -1.46 1.56 -1.08
CA GLU A 110 -1.23 2.01 0.30
C GLU A 110 0.01 1.34 0.91
N VAL A 111 0.16 0.02 0.73
CA VAL A 111 1.34 -0.71 1.23
C VAL A 111 2.64 -0.20 0.59
N PHE A 112 2.65 0.06 -0.71
CA PHE A 112 3.85 0.55 -1.40
C PHE A 112 4.21 1.98 -0.98
N THR A 113 3.23 2.87 -0.91
CA THR A 113 3.45 4.23 -0.41
C THR A 113 3.92 4.23 1.05
N SER A 114 3.50 3.27 1.87
CA SER A 114 4.03 3.08 3.23
C SER A 114 5.52 2.69 3.26
N ILE A 115 5.99 1.88 2.30
CA ILE A 115 7.41 1.51 2.14
C ILE A 115 8.23 2.77 1.81
N LEU A 116 7.72 3.60 0.88
CA LEU A 116 8.36 4.87 0.54
C LEU A 116 8.43 5.80 1.75
N GLY A 117 7.33 5.96 2.50
CA GLY A 117 7.29 6.75 3.73
C GLY A 117 8.32 6.28 4.75
N LEU A 118 8.39 4.96 4.98
CA LEU A 118 9.36 4.36 5.89
C LEU A 118 10.81 4.57 5.44
N HIS A 119 11.08 4.49 4.13
CA HIS A 119 12.38 4.79 3.55
C HIS A 119 12.77 6.27 3.79
N PHE A 120 11.86 7.22 3.56
CA PHE A 120 12.12 8.63 3.84
C PHE A 120 12.44 8.88 5.33
N THR A 121 11.62 8.34 6.24
CA THR A 121 11.86 8.44 7.69
C THR A 121 13.22 7.87 8.10
N TYR A 122 13.57 6.68 7.58
CA TYR A 122 14.88 6.07 7.83
C TYR A 122 16.04 6.95 7.32
N THR A 123 15.92 7.53 6.12
CA THR A 123 16.98 8.40 5.56
C THR A 123 17.13 9.72 6.32
N LYS A 124 16.03 10.28 6.84
CA LYS A 124 16.04 11.47 7.69
C LYS A 124 16.76 11.21 9.01
N SER A 125 16.39 10.14 9.73
CA SER A 125 16.99 9.76 11.00
C SER A 125 18.50 9.51 10.90
N LYS A 126 18.97 8.89 9.80
CA LYS A 126 20.40 8.67 9.57
C LYS A 126 21.21 9.96 9.44
N LYS A 127 20.58 11.07 9.01
CA LYS A 127 21.26 12.32 8.67
C LYS A 127 21.21 13.36 9.78
N GLU A 128 20.22 13.30 10.66
CA GLU A 128 20.10 14.18 11.84
C GLU A 128 21.01 13.76 13.01
N GLN A 129 21.74 12.64 12.91
CA GLN A 129 22.81 12.33 13.87
C GLN A 129 23.91 13.41 13.80
N PRO A 130 24.11 14.21 14.87
CA PRO A 130 25.19 15.19 14.88
C PRO A 130 26.52 14.43 14.84
N SER A 131 27.42 14.82 13.92
CA SER A 131 28.81 14.42 14.03
C SER A 131 29.36 14.94 15.35
N SER A 132 29.80 14.02 16.23
CA SER A 132 30.26 14.24 17.60
C SER A 132 31.44 15.22 17.79
N GLN A 133 31.84 15.98 16.77
CA GLN A 133 33.02 16.84 16.78
C GLN A 133 32.74 18.34 16.92
N GLU A 134 31.52 18.83 16.70
CA GLU A 134 31.27 20.29 16.67
C GLU A 134 30.81 20.92 18.00
N LEU A 135 30.39 20.13 19.00
CA LEU A 135 29.85 20.66 20.27
C LEU A 135 30.71 20.34 21.51
N ILE A 136 32.01 20.13 21.33
CA ILE A 136 32.98 20.03 22.44
C ILE A 136 33.85 21.30 22.52
N SER A 137 33.80 22.18 21.52
CA SER A 137 34.64 23.39 21.44
C SER A 137 34.03 24.64 22.11
N SER A 138 32.81 24.57 22.64
CA SER A 138 32.06 25.74 23.15
C SER A 138 31.50 25.56 24.56
N THR A 139 32.27 24.99 25.48
CA THR A 139 31.91 25.01 26.90
C THR A 139 33.10 25.44 27.75
N THR A 140 33.00 26.64 28.31
CA THR A 140 33.87 27.20 29.35
C THR A 140 33.75 26.35 30.63
N PRO A 141 34.81 26.20 31.45
CA PRO A 141 34.79 25.30 32.59
C PRO A 141 34.01 25.92 33.76
N MET A 142 32.82 25.40 34.05
CA MET A 142 32.08 25.63 35.29
C MET A 142 31.44 24.30 35.76
N ASP A 143 31.77 23.94 37.01
CA ASP A 143 31.22 22.92 37.91
C ASP A 143 30.95 21.46 37.42
N ASP A 144 31.71 20.56 38.04
CA ASP A 144 31.92 19.12 37.73
C ASP A 144 30.65 18.24 37.87
N ASP A 145 29.66 18.65 38.67
CA ASP A 145 28.46 17.82 38.93
C ASP A 145 27.37 17.91 37.84
N THR A 146 27.29 19.04 37.12
CA THR A 146 26.24 19.24 36.08
C THR A 146 26.61 18.55 34.76
N HIS A 147 27.91 18.35 34.51
CA HIS A 147 28.40 17.71 33.28
C HIS A 147 27.94 16.25 33.16
N SER A 148 27.91 15.51 34.28
CA SER A 148 27.59 14.08 34.30
C SER A 148 26.14 13.76 33.91
N GLN A 149 25.16 14.56 34.38
CA GLN A 149 23.73 14.33 34.10
C GLN A 149 23.36 14.69 32.66
N THR A 150 23.89 15.81 32.15
CA THR A 150 23.64 16.25 30.77
C THR A 150 24.29 15.31 29.75
N GLU A 151 25.49 14.81 30.04
CA GLU A 151 26.19 13.83 29.18
C GLU A 151 25.48 12.45 29.19
N HIS A 152 24.94 12.02 30.34
CA HIS A 152 24.13 10.81 30.43
C HIS A 152 22.82 10.92 29.64
N GLY A 153 22.14 12.08 29.74
CA GLY A 153 20.93 12.38 28.98
C GLY A 153 21.18 12.34 27.46
N PHE A 154 22.27 12.97 27.01
CA PHE A 154 22.66 12.99 25.60
C PHE A 154 23.03 11.59 25.06
N LYS A 155 23.81 10.81 25.82
CA LYS A 155 24.16 9.42 25.45
C LYS A 155 22.94 8.52 25.38
N ASN A 156 21.97 8.71 26.28
CA ASN A 156 20.70 7.99 26.23
C ASN A 156 19.93 8.38 24.97
N LEU A 157 19.76 9.67 24.69
CA LEU A 157 19.05 10.17 23.49
C LEU A 157 19.67 9.65 22.19
N GLN A 158 20.99 9.71 22.08
CA GLN A 158 21.73 9.20 20.92
C GLN A 158 21.57 7.66 20.77
N ARG A 159 21.56 6.93 21.88
CA ARG A 159 21.30 5.48 21.89
C ARG A 159 19.86 5.15 21.48
N TYR A 160 18.88 5.97 21.89
CA TYR A 160 17.48 5.85 21.47
C TYR A 160 17.33 6.07 19.96
N ASP A 161 17.92 7.14 19.41
CA ASP A 161 17.87 7.43 17.96
C ASP A 161 18.54 6.35 17.12
N GLN A 162 19.72 5.88 17.56
CA GLN A 162 20.45 4.84 16.85
C GLN A 162 19.71 3.49 16.87
N PHE A 163 19.12 3.12 18.00
CA PHE A 163 18.30 1.92 18.12
C PHE A 163 17.08 2.00 17.20
N GLY A 164 16.46 3.17 17.14
CA GLY A 164 15.37 3.50 16.23
C GLY A 164 15.64 3.33 14.77
N GLY A 165 16.75 3.92 14.30
CA GLY A 165 17.18 3.76 12.92
C GLY A 165 17.40 2.29 12.54
N SER A 166 17.88 1.46 13.48
CA SER A 166 18.01 0.01 13.25
C SER A 166 16.66 -0.68 13.14
N LEU A 167 15.70 -0.36 14.02
CA LEU A 167 14.34 -0.91 13.98
C LEU A 167 13.58 -0.51 12.72
N ALA A 168 13.63 0.76 12.32
CA ALA A 168 13.00 1.27 11.11
C ALA A 168 13.56 0.57 9.86
N ARG A 169 14.88 0.33 9.82
CA ARG A 169 15.53 -0.43 8.75
C ARG A 169 15.05 -1.89 8.69
N ILE A 170 14.95 -2.55 9.84
CA ILE A 170 14.45 -3.94 9.90
C ILE A 170 13.00 -3.98 9.44
N LEU A 171 12.16 -3.07 9.93
CA LEU A 171 10.76 -2.97 9.52
C LEU A 171 10.64 -2.74 8.01
N LEU A 172 11.49 -1.87 7.42
CA LEU A 172 11.54 -1.64 5.98
C LEU A 172 11.81 -2.92 5.20
N PHE A 173 12.80 -3.72 5.63
CA PHE A 173 13.09 -5.01 5.01
C PHE A 173 11.97 -6.03 5.19
N ILE A 174 11.28 -6.03 6.34
CA ILE A 174 10.14 -6.92 6.59
C ILE A 174 8.98 -6.57 5.67
N VAL A 175 8.61 -5.28 5.58
CA VAL A 175 7.49 -4.85 4.72
C VAL A 175 7.82 -5.08 3.25
N LEU A 176 9.05 -4.79 2.82
CA LEU A 176 9.51 -5.06 1.45
C LEU A 176 9.49 -6.57 1.14
N GLY A 177 9.99 -7.40 2.07
CA GLY A 177 9.99 -8.85 1.94
C GLY A 177 8.58 -9.42 1.89
N TYR A 178 7.67 -8.92 2.74
CA TYR A 178 6.25 -9.27 2.74
C TYR A 178 5.63 -8.97 1.37
N HIS A 179 5.84 -7.76 0.86
CA HIS A 179 5.28 -7.31 -0.42
C HIS A 179 5.75 -8.20 -1.59
N ILE A 180 7.05 -8.49 -1.69
CA ILE A 180 7.60 -9.38 -2.72
C ILE A 180 7.06 -10.80 -2.58
N MET A 181 7.03 -11.35 -1.35
CA MET A 181 6.60 -12.72 -1.09
C MET A 181 5.12 -12.91 -1.46
N VAL A 182 4.24 -12.00 -1.03
CA VAL A 182 2.81 -12.09 -1.29
C VAL A 182 2.52 -12.01 -2.80
N HIS A 183 3.11 -11.05 -3.52
CA HIS A 183 2.91 -10.96 -4.96
C HIS A 183 3.45 -12.17 -5.72
N LEU A 184 4.63 -12.69 -5.35
CA LEU A 184 5.17 -13.89 -5.99
C LEU A 184 4.30 -15.13 -5.72
N ALA A 185 3.81 -15.29 -4.48
CA ALA A 185 2.90 -16.35 -4.12
C ALA A 185 1.56 -16.24 -4.87
N GLY A 186 0.97 -15.04 -4.94
CA GLY A 186 -0.28 -14.82 -5.69
C GLY A 186 -0.11 -15.13 -7.18
N TYR A 187 0.96 -14.61 -7.79
CA TYR A 187 1.24 -14.82 -9.21
C TYR A 187 1.40 -16.30 -9.54
N THR A 188 2.19 -17.02 -8.73
CA THR A 188 2.40 -18.46 -8.92
C THR A 188 1.10 -19.25 -8.72
N LEU A 189 0.30 -18.94 -7.70
CA LEU A 189 -0.98 -19.61 -7.45
C LEU A 189 -1.98 -19.43 -8.60
N ILE A 190 -2.18 -18.21 -9.10
CA ILE A 190 -3.09 -17.95 -10.22
C ILE A 190 -2.57 -18.63 -11.50
N LEU A 191 -1.27 -18.57 -11.77
CA LEU A 191 -0.68 -19.19 -12.96
C LEU A 191 -0.81 -20.71 -12.94
N VAL A 192 -0.56 -21.34 -11.78
CA VAL A 192 -0.76 -22.79 -11.58
C VAL A 192 -2.23 -23.15 -11.76
N TYR A 193 -3.15 -22.36 -11.20
CA TYR A 193 -4.57 -22.60 -11.39
C TYR A 193 -4.98 -22.53 -12.87
N LEU A 194 -4.53 -21.51 -13.61
CA LEU A 194 -4.83 -21.36 -15.04
C LEU A 194 -4.17 -22.44 -15.91
N SER A 195 -3.10 -23.09 -15.43
CA SER A 195 -2.51 -24.22 -16.15
C SER A 195 -3.33 -25.51 -16.00
N VAL A 196 -3.96 -25.70 -14.83
CA VAL A 196 -4.81 -26.86 -14.51
C VAL A 196 -6.25 -26.68 -15.01
N ALA A 197 -6.85 -25.50 -14.80
CA ALA A 197 -8.22 -25.20 -15.18
C ALA A 197 -8.32 -24.71 -16.63
N SER A 198 -8.34 -25.66 -17.57
CA SER A 198 -8.40 -25.39 -19.02
C SER A 198 -9.56 -24.48 -19.43
N GLY A 199 -10.73 -24.58 -18.78
CA GLY A 199 -11.88 -23.73 -19.02
C GLY A 199 -11.63 -22.26 -18.68
N ALA A 200 -11.02 -21.97 -17.53
CA ALA A 200 -10.68 -20.60 -17.12
C ALA A 200 -9.62 -20.00 -18.06
N ARG A 201 -8.65 -20.81 -18.48
CA ARG A 201 -7.66 -20.41 -19.49
C ARG A 201 -8.30 -20.13 -20.85
N ALA A 202 -9.30 -20.92 -21.25
CA ALA A 202 -10.00 -20.74 -22.52
C ALA A 202 -10.74 -19.39 -22.58
N VAL A 203 -11.29 -18.90 -21.47
CA VAL A 203 -11.87 -17.54 -21.37
C VAL A 203 -10.82 -16.48 -21.72
N LEU A 204 -9.62 -16.58 -21.16
CA LEU A 204 -8.53 -15.62 -21.44
C LEU A 204 -8.04 -15.69 -22.89
N VAL A 205 -7.87 -16.91 -23.42
CA VAL A 205 -7.48 -17.12 -24.82
C VAL A 205 -8.53 -16.55 -25.77
N GLY A 206 -9.81 -16.76 -25.49
CA GLY A 206 -10.92 -16.22 -26.28
C GLY A 206 -10.97 -14.69 -26.30
N LYS A 207 -10.54 -14.05 -25.20
CA LYS A 207 -10.42 -12.58 -25.08
C LYS A 207 -9.06 -12.04 -25.53
N GLY A 208 -8.15 -12.91 -26.00
CA GLY A 208 -6.81 -12.51 -26.46
C GLY A 208 -5.95 -11.89 -25.35
N ILE A 209 -6.12 -12.32 -24.10
CA ILE A 209 -5.36 -11.87 -22.94
C ILE A 209 -4.32 -12.94 -22.59
N SER A 210 -3.06 -12.54 -22.39
CA SER A 210 -2.03 -13.49 -22.00
C SER A 210 -2.23 -13.95 -20.54
N THR A 211 -2.02 -15.24 -20.27
CA THR A 211 -2.16 -15.80 -18.91
C THR A 211 -1.21 -15.15 -17.92
N HIS A 212 0.02 -14.82 -18.35
CA HIS A 212 1.02 -14.15 -17.53
C HIS A 212 0.61 -12.71 -17.21
N THR A 213 0.18 -11.94 -18.21
CA THR A 213 -0.31 -10.57 -17.99
C THR A 213 -1.51 -10.58 -17.07
N PHE A 214 -2.47 -11.47 -17.29
CA PHE A 214 -3.63 -11.60 -16.41
C PHE A 214 -3.24 -11.91 -14.97
N SER A 215 -2.32 -12.85 -14.76
CA SER A 215 -1.90 -13.27 -13.41
C SER A 215 -1.19 -12.14 -12.66
N ILE A 216 -0.26 -11.44 -13.31
CA ILE A 216 0.48 -10.32 -12.69
C ILE A 216 -0.48 -9.16 -12.41
N PHE A 217 -1.32 -8.81 -13.39
CA PHE A 217 -2.27 -7.71 -13.27
C PHE A 217 -3.27 -7.96 -12.14
N THR A 218 -3.89 -9.14 -12.12
CA THR A 218 -4.89 -9.50 -11.11
C THR A 218 -4.26 -9.45 -9.73
N VAL A 219 -3.11 -10.10 -9.52
CA VAL A 219 -2.45 -10.13 -8.20
C VAL A 219 -2.15 -8.75 -7.64
N ILE A 220 -1.62 -7.85 -8.48
CA ILE A 220 -1.27 -6.50 -8.05
C ILE A 220 -2.54 -5.66 -7.82
N SER A 221 -3.52 -5.75 -8.72
CA SER A 221 -4.82 -5.08 -8.58
C SER A 221 -5.52 -5.53 -7.29
N THR A 222 -5.67 -6.83 -7.08
CA THR A 222 -6.33 -7.43 -5.92
C THR A 222 -5.63 -7.05 -4.61
N PHE A 223 -4.29 -7.13 -4.55
CA PHE A 223 -3.53 -6.77 -3.35
C PHE A 223 -3.58 -5.27 -3.06
N ALA A 224 -3.57 -4.42 -4.09
CA ALA A 224 -3.76 -3.00 -3.91
C ALA A 224 -5.22 -2.65 -3.59
N ASN A 225 -6.16 -3.61 -3.63
CA ASN A 225 -7.59 -3.34 -3.58
C ASN A 225 -8.03 -2.39 -4.71
N CYS A 226 -7.39 -2.46 -5.88
CA CYS A 226 -7.73 -1.56 -6.98
C CYS A 226 -9.11 -1.87 -7.54
N GLY A 227 -9.36 -3.13 -7.94
CA GLY A 227 -10.62 -3.56 -8.56
C GLY A 227 -10.59 -3.68 -10.07
N PHE A 228 -9.48 -3.31 -10.72
CA PHE A 228 -9.33 -3.58 -12.14
C PHE A 228 -9.10 -5.06 -12.40
N VAL A 229 -9.67 -5.53 -13.51
CA VAL A 229 -9.43 -6.85 -14.07
C VAL A 229 -9.25 -6.68 -15.57
N PRO A 230 -8.34 -7.43 -16.23
CA PRO A 230 -8.09 -7.26 -17.67
C PRO A 230 -9.28 -7.60 -18.60
N THR A 231 -10.34 -8.22 -18.07
CA THR A 231 -11.57 -8.55 -18.79
C THR A 231 -12.59 -7.43 -18.64
N ASN A 232 -13.34 -7.13 -19.69
CA ASN A 232 -14.33 -6.04 -19.71
C ASN A 232 -15.42 -6.22 -18.65
N GLU A 233 -15.85 -7.45 -18.41
CA GLU A 233 -16.88 -7.79 -17.43
C GLU A 233 -16.31 -8.02 -16.02
N GLY A 234 -15.04 -7.73 -15.79
CA GLY A 234 -14.41 -7.99 -14.50
C GLY A 234 -14.34 -9.48 -14.16
N MET A 235 -14.50 -9.83 -12.88
CA MET A 235 -14.50 -11.22 -12.43
C MET A 235 -15.79 -11.99 -12.78
N ILE A 236 -16.81 -11.34 -13.34
CA ILE A 236 -18.04 -12.00 -13.83
C ILE A 236 -17.70 -13.06 -14.87
N SER A 237 -16.69 -12.81 -15.72
CA SER A 237 -16.15 -13.78 -16.69
C SER A 237 -15.71 -15.11 -16.07
N PHE A 238 -15.41 -15.12 -14.76
CA PHE A 238 -14.94 -16.28 -14.02
C PHE A 238 -15.93 -16.82 -12.98
N ARG A 239 -17.20 -16.37 -13.00
CA ARG A 239 -18.23 -16.80 -12.01
C ARG A 239 -18.48 -18.31 -11.96
N SER A 240 -18.24 -19.02 -13.07
CA SER A 240 -18.35 -20.48 -13.15
C SER A 240 -17.13 -21.23 -12.60
N PHE A 241 -16.05 -20.52 -12.27
CA PHE A 241 -14.75 -21.06 -11.84
C PHE A 241 -14.45 -20.64 -10.38
N PRO A 242 -15.12 -21.25 -9.38
CA PRO A 242 -15.01 -20.83 -7.97
C PRO A 242 -13.59 -20.98 -7.41
N GLY A 243 -12.77 -21.86 -7.99
CA GLY A 243 -11.37 -22.02 -7.59
C GLY A 243 -10.53 -20.75 -7.80
N LEU A 244 -10.76 -20.00 -8.87
CA LEU A 244 -10.04 -18.73 -9.09
C LEU A 244 -10.46 -17.70 -8.05
N LEU A 245 -11.76 -17.58 -7.80
CA LEU A 245 -12.33 -16.67 -6.79
C LEU A 245 -11.78 -16.98 -5.39
N LEU A 246 -11.67 -18.27 -5.04
CA LEU A 246 -11.09 -18.73 -3.78
C LEU A 246 -9.60 -18.43 -3.63
N LEU A 247 -8.85 -18.32 -4.73
CA LEU A 247 -7.45 -17.92 -4.70
C LEU A 247 -7.28 -16.40 -4.59
N VAL A 248 -8.15 -15.64 -5.24
CA VAL A 248 -8.13 -14.18 -5.26
C VAL A 248 -8.62 -13.60 -3.93
N MET A 249 -9.66 -14.16 -3.31
CA MET A 249 -10.25 -13.65 -2.05
C MET A 249 -9.25 -13.47 -0.91
N PRO A 250 -8.41 -14.45 -0.54
CA PRO A 250 -7.40 -14.26 0.50
C PRO A 250 -6.39 -13.17 0.13
N HIS A 251 -6.12 -12.97 -1.17
CA HIS A 251 -5.20 -11.95 -1.65
C HIS A 251 -5.72 -10.53 -1.43
N VAL A 252 -7.04 -10.32 -1.56
CA VAL A 252 -7.71 -9.05 -1.19
C VAL A 252 -7.44 -8.72 0.28
N LEU A 253 -7.56 -9.72 1.16
CA LEU A 253 -7.38 -9.54 2.59
C LEU A 253 -5.90 -9.29 2.96
N LEU A 254 -4.96 -9.96 2.29
CA LEU A 254 -3.52 -9.72 2.47
C LEU A 254 -3.07 -8.31 2.04
N GLY A 255 -3.86 -7.68 1.19
CA GLY A 255 -3.71 -6.31 0.72
C GLY A 255 -4.08 -5.25 1.76
N ASN A 256 -4.51 -4.08 1.27
CA ASN A 256 -4.77 -2.90 2.10
C ASN A 256 -5.76 -3.18 3.24
N THR A 257 -6.73 -4.08 3.04
CA THR A 257 -7.80 -4.33 4.04
C THR A 257 -7.29 -4.84 5.38
N LEU A 258 -6.39 -5.83 5.40
CA LEU A 258 -5.86 -6.41 6.65
C LEU A 258 -4.32 -6.40 6.70
N PHE A 259 -3.67 -5.57 5.88
CA PHE A 259 -2.22 -5.42 5.89
C PHE A 259 -1.63 -5.26 7.31
N PRO A 260 -2.16 -4.40 8.21
CA PRO A 260 -1.67 -4.29 9.58
C PRO A 260 -1.69 -5.61 10.38
N VAL A 261 -2.72 -6.43 10.17
CA VAL A 261 -2.89 -7.72 10.87
C VAL A 261 -1.87 -8.72 10.34
N PHE A 262 -1.78 -8.87 9.02
CA PHE A 262 -0.85 -9.81 8.40
C PHE A 262 0.61 -9.41 8.56
N LEU A 263 0.91 -8.10 8.57
CA LEU A 263 2.25 -7.60 8.89
C LEU A 263 2.66 -8.02 10.31
N ARG A 264 1.77 -7.85 11.30
CA ARG A 264 2.06 -8.29 12.68
C ARG A 264 2.28 -9.81 12.76
N LEU A 265 1.43 -10.59 12.08
CA LEU A 265 1.59 -12.04 11.99
C LEU A 265 2.93 -12.43 11.35
N ALA A 266 3.35 -11.72 10.30
CA ALA A 266 4.64 -11.93 9.66
C ALA A 266 5.82 -11.63 10.60
N ILE A 267 5.78 -10.50 11.32
CA ILE A 267 6.82 -10.17 12.32
C ILE A 267 6.85 -11.23 13.43
N TRP A 268 5.69 -11.68 13.92
CA TRP A 268 5.58 -12.74 14.92
C TRP A 268 6.15 -14.07 14.43
N ALA A 269 5.79 -14.49 13.22
CA ALA A 269 6.33 -15.71 12.60
C ALA A 269 7.85 -15.62 12.45
N LEU A 270 8.36 -14.48 11.97
CA LEU A 270 9.79 -14.24 11.82
C LEU A 270 10.52 -14.20 13.18
N HIS A 271 9.89 -13.64 14.22
CA HIS A 271 10.43 -13.69 15.58
C HIS A 271 10.52 -15.13 16.08
N LYS A 272 9.48 -15.94 15.85
CA LYS A 272 9.46 -17.35 16.26
C LYS A 272 10.55 -18.18 15.57
N VAL A 273 10.82 -17.91 14.31
CA VAL A 273 11.86 -18.60 13.52
C VAL A 273 13.26 -18.11 13.88
N THR A 274 13.48 -16.79 13.90
CA THR A 274 14.82 -16.19 14.03
C THR A 274 15.25 -15.95 15.48
N LYS A 275 14.31 -15.89 16.43
CA LYS A 275 14.51 -15.57 17.86
C LYS A 275 15.28 -14.27 18.14
N ARG A 276 15.28 -13.32 17.20
CA ARG A 276 15.94 -12.02 17.37
C ARG A 276 15.16 -11.13 18.34
N SER A 277 15.88 -10.50 19.26
CA SER A 277 15.33 -9.55 20.24
C SER A 277 14.73 -8.30 19.58
N GLU A 278 15.30 -7.85 18.46
CA GLU A 278 14.79 -6.73 17.67
C GLU A 278 13.34 -6.96 17.20
N LEU A 279 13.00 -8.20 16.84
CA LEU A 279 11.65 -8.56 16.38
C LEU A 279 10.65 -8.64 17.54
N SER A 280 11.09 -9.10 18.72
CA SER A 280 10.24 -9.01 19.91
C SER A 280 9.99 -7.57 20.31
N GLU A 281 10.96 -6.68 20.07
CA GLU A 281 10.78 -5.25 20.34
C GLU A 281 9.75 -4.66 19.39
N LEU A 282 9.83 -4.92 18.07
CA LEU A 282 8.82 -4.47 17.10
C LEU A 282 7.39 -4.91 17.45
N LEU A 283 7.22 -6.09 18.08
CA LEU A 283 5.90 -6.57 18.52
C LEU A 283 5.40 -5.90 19.80
N ARG A 284 6.31 -5.33 20.60
CA ARG A 284 6.04 -4.64 21.87
C ARG A 284 5.88 -3.14 21.72
N ILE A 285 6.39 -2.55 20.64
CA ILE A 285 6.23 -1.12 20.36
C ILE A 285 4.74 -0.77 20.32
N GLU A 286 4.35 0.05 21.29
CA GLU A 286 3.13 0.85 21.23
C GLU A 286 3.45 2.17 20.54
N ARG A 287 2.48 2.71 19.79
CA ARG A 287 2.57 3.78 18.77
C ARG A 287 3.41 5.02 19.13
N SER A 288 3.75 5.23 20.40
CA SER A 288 4.34 6.46 20.94
C SER A 288 5.74 6.33 21.56
N SER A 289 6.33 5.13 21.69
CA SER A 289 7.50 4.99 22.59
C SER A 289 8.84 5.50 22.03
N TYR A 290 8.98 5.71 20.73
CA TYR A 290 10.32 5.89 20.15
C TYR A 290 10.48 6.95 19.03
N GLY A 291 9.47 7.77 18.73
CA GLY A 291 9.63 8.86 17.74
C GLY A 291 9.62 8.41 16.25
N TYR A 292 9.29 7.15 15.98
CA TYR A 292 9.00 6.64 14.63
C TYR A 292 7.55 6.13 14.61
N GLU A 293 6.70 6.81 13.84
CA GLU A 293 5.30 6.44 13.67
C GLU A 293 5.16 5.71 12.33
N TYR A 294 4.97 4.39 12.37
CA TYR A 294 4.57 3.61 11.19
C TYR A 294 3.13 3.17 11.37
N ASP A 295 2.23 3.84 10.64
CA ASP A 295 0.79 3.78 10.89
C ASP A 295 0.16 2.39 10.78
N HIS A 296 0.76 1.52 9.97
CA HIS A 296 0.27 0.15 9.78
C HIS A 296 0.78 -0.84 10.83
N LEU A 297 1.74 -0.50 11.67
CA LEU A 297 2.14 -1.36 12.79
C LEU A 297 1.25 -1.06 14.00
N LEU A 298 0.00 -1.54 13.93
CA LEU A 298 -1.00 -1.34 14.99
C LEU A 298 -0.64 -2.14 16.26
N PRO A 299 -1.07 -1.71 17.46
CA PRO A 299 -0.98 -2.50 18.69
C PRO A 299 -1.78 -3.82 18.65
N SER A 300 -1.45 -4.79 19.51
CA SER A 300 -1.97 -6.18 19.40
C SER A 300 -3.47 -6.23 19.49
N ARG A 301 -4.00 -5.47 20.45
CA ARG A 301 -5.42 -5.33 20.69
C ARG A 301 -6.13 -4.75 19.46
N ASN A 302 -5.58 -3.70 18.86
CA ASN A 302 -6.15 -3.05 17.68
C ASN A 302 -6.12 -3.95 16.44
N THR A 303 -5.05 -4.74 16.25
CA THR A 303 -5.01 -5.72 15.15
C THR A 303 -6.09 -6.80 15.28
N TRP A 304 -6.36 -7.26 16.51
CA TRP A 304 -7.40 -8.26 16.75
C TRP A 304 -8.81 -7.68 16.58
N PHE A 305 -9.04 -6.46 17.09
CA PHE A 305 -10.31 -5.75 16.85
C PHE A 305 -10.56 -5.48 15.36
N LEU A 306 -9.53 -5.07 14.62
CA LEU A 306 -9.63 -4.89 13.17
C LEU A 306 -10.03 -6.19 12.46
N ALA A 307 -9.34 -7.29 12.77
CA ALA A 307 -9.65 -8.60 12.19
C ALA A 307 -11.08 -9.05 12.54
N LEU A 308 -11.52 -8.88 13.78
CA LEU A 308 -12.86 -9.25 14.24
C LEU A 308 -13.94 -8.43 13.55
N THR A 309 -13.76 -7.10 13.44
CA THR A 309 -14.68 -6.21 12.76
C THR A 309 -14.80 -6.54 11.27
N VAL A 310 -13.68 -6.82 10.60
CA VAL A 310 -13.72 -7.23 9.18
C VAL A 310 -14.43 -8.57 9.02
N ALA A 311 -14.14 -9.56 9.87
CA ALA A 311 -14.81 -10.85 9.84
C ALA A 311 -16.32 -10.73 10.09
N ALA A 312 -16.73 -9.92 11.08
CA ALA A 312 -18.13 -9.68 11.40
C ALA A 312 -18.88 -9.03 10.23
N PHE A 313 -18.28 -8.03 9.58
CA PHE A 313 -18.88 -7.39 8.42
C PHE A 313 -18.95 -8.29 7.19
N VAL A 314 -17.93 -9.11 6.93
CA VAL A 314 -17.99 -10.10 5.83
C VAL A 314 -19.08 -11.13 6.10
N LEU A 315 -19.19 -11.62 7.35
CA LEU A 315 -20.22 -12.59 7.73
C LEU A 315 -21.63 -11.99 7.61
N LEU A 316 -21.83 -10.76 8.11
CA LEU A 316 -23.11 -10.06 8.00
C LEU A 316 -23.53 -9.89 6.54
N GLN A 317 -22.62 -9.42 5.69
CA GLN A 317 -22.88 -9.25 4.26
C GLN A 317 -23.15 -10.59 3.56
N LEU A 318 -22.40 -11.64 3.91
CA LEU A 318 -22.61 -12.97 3.35
C LEU A 318 -24.01 -13.51 3.68
N VAL A 319 -24.44 -13.37 4.94
CA VAL A 319 -25.76 -13.82 5.38
C VAL A 319 -26.86 -13.04 4.65
N LEU A 320 -26.74 -11.70 4.58
CA LEU A 320 -27.72 -10.86 3.90
C LEU A 320 -27.77 -11.13 2.40
N PHE A 321 -26.61 -11.24 1.74
CA PHE A 321 -26.52 -11.55 0.32
C PHE A 321 -27.13 -12.93 0.01
N CYS A 322 -26.79 -13.96 0.80
CA CYS A 322 -27.39 -15.28 0.64
C CYS A 322 -28.90 -15.26 0.92
N ALA A 323 -29.39 -14.48 1.88
CA ALA A 323 -30.82 -14.40 2.16
C ALA A 323 -31.62 -13.72 1.03
N MET A 324 -31.04 -12.70 0.40
CA MET A 324 -31.75 -11.85 -0.57
C MET A 324 -31.53 -12.28 -2.02
N GLU A 325 -30.33 -12.77 -2.37
CA GLU A 325 -29.91 -12.96 -3.77
C GLU A 325 -29.84 -14.42 -4.20
N TRP A 326 -30.13 -15.39 -3.32
CA TRP A 326 -29.96 -16.82 -3.66
C TRP A 326 -30.74 -17.26 -4.90
N SER A 327 -31.90 -16.64 -5.10
CA SER A 327 -32.81 -16.90 -6.22
C SER A 327 -32.84 -15.78 -7.27
N SER A 328 -31.90 -14.82 -7.21
CA SER A 328 -31.86 -13.72 -8.17
C SER A 328 -31.26 -14.13 -9.52
N ASP A 329 -31.55 -13.32 -10.54
CA ASP A 329 -31.05 -13.58 -11.90
C ASP A 329 -29.52 -13.48 -11.99
N GLY A 330 -28.87 -12.68 -11.14
CA GLY A 330 -27.41 -12.55 -11.09
C GLY A 330 -26.68 -13.87 -10.75
N LEU A 331 -27.31 -14.74 -9.95
CA LEU A 331 -26.77 -16.05 -9.59
C LEU A 331 -27.38 -17.20 -10.41
N ARG A 332 -28.19 -16.90 -11.43
CA ARG A 332 -28.84 -17.91 -12.25
C ARG A 332 -27.82 -18.73 -13.04
N GLY A 333 -28.08 -20.04 -13.10
CA GLY A 333 -27.20 -21.02 -13.75
C GLY A 333 -26.01 -21.50 -12.92
N LEU A 334 -25.81 -20.96 -11.71
CA LEU A 334 -24.76 -21.42 -10.80
C LEU A 334 -25.27 -22.52 -9.86
N THR A 335 -24.39 -23.48 -9.58
CA THR A 335 -24.61 -24.49 -8.53
C THR A 335 -24.56 -23.86 -7.14
N ALA A 336 -25.18 -24.48 -6.14
CA ALA A 336 -25.16 -24.00 -4.75
C ALA A 336 -23.75 -23.64 -4.22
N PRO A 337 -22.68 -24.46 -4.41
CA PRO A 337 -21.34 -24.08 -3.96
C PRO A 337 -20.77 -22.89 -4.74
N GLN A 338 -21.03 -22.78 -6.05
CA GLN A 338 -20.62 -21.60 -6.83
C GLN A 338 -21.32 -20.33 -6.35
N LYS A 339 -22.62 -20.41 -6.01
CA LYS A 339 -23.38 -19.30 -5.43
C LYS A 339 -22.79 -18.85 -4.10
N LEU A 340 -22.46 -19.79 -3.22
CA LEU A 340 -21.85 -19.48 -1.92
C LEU A 340 -20.48 -18.80 -2.09
N VAL A 341 -19.63 -19.30 -2.98
CA VAL A 341 -18.33 -18.70 -3.28
C VAL A 341 -18.49 -17.31 -3.89
N ALA A 342 -19.45 -17.12 -4.80
CA ALA A 342 -19.74 -15.80 -5.38
C ALA A 342 -20.24 -14.81 -4.31
N ALA A 343 -21.13 -15.24 -3.42
CA ALA A 343 -21.63 -14.44 -2.31
C ALA A 343 -20.50 -14.02 -1.35
N LEU A 344 -19.61 -14.95 -1.02
CA LEU A 344 -18.43 -14.69 -0.20
C LEU A 344 -17.47 -13.72 -0.91
N PHE A 345 -17.23 -13.93 -2.21
CA PHE A 345 -16.36 -13.06 -3.02
C PHE A 345 -16.88 -11.63 -3.04
N MET A 346 -18.18 -11.45 -3.27
CA MET A 346 -18.79 -10.11 -3.22
C MET A 346 -18.64 -9.51 -1.81
N SER A 347 -18.96 -10.27 -0.75
CA SER A 347 -18.90 -9.80 0.63
C SER A 347 -17.51 -9.36 1.10
N VAL A 348 -16.45 -9.97 0.56
CA VAL A 348 -15.05 -9.59 0.83
C VAL A 348 -14.66 -8.32 0.05
N ASN A 349 -15.13 -8.18 -1.19
CA ASN A 349 -14.68 -7.11 -2.09
C ASN A 349 -15.44 -5.78 -1.95
N THR A 350 -16.55 -5.76 -1.22
CA THR A 350 -17.37 -4.54 -1.00
C THR A 350 -16.65 -3.46 -0.22
N ARG A 351 -15.65 -3.82 0.58
CA ARG A 351 -14.79 -2.85 1.27
C ARG A 351 -13.56 -2.51 0.43
N HIS A 352 -13.75 -1.52 -0.44
CA HIS A 352 -12.68 -0.81 -1.15
C HIS A 352 -11.86 -1.64 -2.16
N ALA A 353 -12.21 -2.91 -2.47
CA ALA A 353 -11.45 -3.74 -3.42
C ALA A 353 -11.98 -3.72 -4.85
N GLY A 354 -13.27 -3.44 -5.06
CA GLY A 354 -13.86 -3.14 -6.37
C GLY A 354 -14.05 -4.33 -7.33
N GLU A 355 -13.51 -5.51 -7.04
CA GLU A 355 -13.70 -6.69 -7.89
C GLU A 355 -15.10 -7.31 -7.69
N MET A 356 -15.84 -7.48 -8.78
CA MET A 356 -17.22 -7.96 -8.75
C MET A 356 -17.39 -9.21 -9.63
N VAL A 357 -18.10 -10.20 -9.12
CA VAL A 357 -18.41 -11.47 -9.82
C VAL A 357 -19.87 -11.59 -10.22
N VAL A 358 -20.71 -10.68 -9.72
CA VAL A 358 -22.12 -10.50 -10.11
C VAL A 358 -22.30 -9.06 -10.54
N ASP A 359 -23.10 -8.84 -11.58
CA ASP A 359 -23.47 -7.50 -12.02
C ASP A 359 -24.32 -6.80 -10.95
N LEU A 360 -23.91 -5.58 -10.56
CA LEU A 360 -24.65 -4.75 -9.59
C LEU A 360 -26.04 -4.39 -10.08
N SER A 361 -26.25 -4.30 -11.40
CA SER A 361 -27.57 -4.01 -11.97
C SER A 361 -28.59 -5.13 -11.73
N ALA A 362 -28.11 -6.35 -11.48
CA ALA A 362 -28.93 -7.54 -11.24
C ALA A 362 -29.18 -7.82 -9.75
N LEU A 363 -28.58 -7.04 -8.85
CA LEU A 363 -28.76 -7.18 -7.41
C LEU A 363 -29.98 -6.38 -6.93
N SER A 364 -30.61 -6.83 -5.85
CA SER A 364 -31.66 -6.06 -5.19
C SER A 364 -31.15 -4.72 -4.66
N SER A 365 -32.01 -3.70 -4.69
CA SER A 365 -31.66 -2.36 -4.23
C SER A 365 -31.18 -2.33 -2.77
N ALA A 366 -31.68 -3.23 -1.92
CA ALA A 366 -31.27 -3.35 -0.53
C ALA A 366 -29.80 -3.77 -0.39
N VAL A 367 -29.33 -4.73 -1.20
CA VAL A 367 -27.94 -5.18 -1.21
C VAL A 367 -27.02 -4.07 -1.74
N VAL A 368 -27.47 -3.33 -2.76
CA VAL A 368 -26.71 -2.17 -3.27
C VAL A 368 -26.57 -1.09 -2.19
N VAL A 369 -27.63 -0.77 -1.44
CA VAL A 369 -27.56 0.19 -0.32
C VAL A 369 -26.58 -0.31 0.75
N LEU A 370 -26.61 -1.60 1.09
CA LEU A 370 -25.65 -2.20 2.02
C LEU A 370 -24.20 -2.02 1.53
N TYR A 371 -23.94 -2.21 0.24
CA TYR A 371 -22.61 -2.03 -0.34
C TYR A 371 -22.16 -0.57 -0.28
N VAL A 372 -23.05 0.38 -0.58
CA VAL A 372 -22.76 1.81 -0.42
C VAL A 372 -22.34 2.11 1.02
N VAL A 373 -23.11 1.67 2.01
CA VAL A 373 -22.75 1.87 3.43
C VAL A 373 -21.37 1.28 3.74
N MET A 374 -21.09 0.05 3.28
CA MET A 374 -19.82 -0.63 3.52
C MET A 374 -18.61 0.03 2.83
N MET A 375 -18.82 0.70 1.69
CA MET A 375 -17.79 1.49 1.01
C MET A 375 -17.45 2.78 1.77
N TYR A 376 -18.37 3.34 2.56
CA TYR A 376 -18.09 4.52 3.40
C TYR A 376 -17.46 4.17 4.75
N VAL A 377 -17.52 2.90 5.19
CA VAL A 377 -16.88 2.48 6.44
C VAL A 377 -15.36 2.48 6.25
N PRO A 378 -14.60 3.31 6.99
CA PRO A 378 -13.16 3.37 6.85
C PRO A 378 -12.51 2.03 7.20
N THR A 379 -11.46 1.68 6.45
CA THR A 379 -10.67 0.44 6.63
C THR A 379 -9.92 0.41 7.95
N THR A 380 -9.51 1.58 8.45
CA THR A 380 -8.84 1.73 9.74
C THR A 380 -9.78 2.43 10.70
N LEU A 381 -10.20 1.73 11.76
CA LEU A 381 -10.82 2.32 12.95
C LEU A 381 -9.79 3.22 13.68
N HIS A 382 -9.39 4.32 13.06
CA HIS A 382 -9.07 5.53 13.81
C HIS A 382 -10.42 6.12 14.25
N TYR A 383 -10.50 6.63 15.48
CA TYR A 383 -11.74 7.00 16.21
C TYR A 383 -12.42 5.89 17.02
N VAL A 384 -11.75 5.46 18.10
CA VAL A 384 -12.23 5.82 19.44
C VAL A 384 -11.00 6.23 20.24
N SER A 385 -10.69 7.53 20.23
CA SER A 385 -9.90 8.11 21.31
C SER A 385 -10.71 7.89 22.59
N THR A 386 -10.34 6.90 23.39
CA THR A 386 -10.57 6.99 24.84
C THR A 386 -9.50 7.93 25.38
N ASP A 387 -9.65 9.21 25.06
CA ASP A 387 -9.14 10.26 25.96
C ASP A 387 -10.26 10.47 26.97
N SER A 388 -10.14 9.75 28.08
CA SER A 388 -10.91 9.94 29.31
C SER A 388 -9.98 9.73 30.49
#